data_AF-A0A955NQM7-F1
#
_entry.id   AF-A0A955NQM7-F1
#
_cell.length_a   1.000
_cell.length_b   1.000
_cell.length_c   1.000
_cell.angle_alpha   90.00
_cell.angle_beta   90.00
_cell.angle_gamma   90.00
#
_symmetry.space_group_name_H-M   'P 1'
#
loop_
_entity.id
_entity.type
_entity.pdbx_description
1 polymer ?
#
loop_
_entity_poly.entity_id
_entity_poly.type
_entity_poly.pdbx_seq_one_letter_code
_entity_poly.pdbx_strand_id
1 'polypeptide(L)'
;MEQKTGGNLALKLSVEVLRRNISLDEGLVRAQTSGMVEPFVEGLNILVGRDLFDINEARQRLRSGAAERAVNGHDEPLQLPSELDGWTLDSEGKKPPLDERDFTTLEIQVNKILSEKQEILSRIDLLNAATQREDHIPNPWTAPLVILSLTVV
;
A
#
# COMPACT_ATOMS: atom_id res chain seq x y z
N MET A 1 -4.83 -3.05 8.85
CA MET A 1 -4.36 -1.65 8.80
C MET A 1 -2.82 -1.59 8.82
N GLU A 2 -2.11 -2.62 8.32
CA GLU A 2 -0.67 -2.83 8.57
C GLU A 2 0.27 -2.46 7.41
N GLN A 3 -0.24 -2.24 6.19
CA GLN A 3 0.61 -1.95 5.03
C GLN A 3 1.30 -0.57 5.06
N LYS A 4 0.75 0.40 5.80
CA LYS A 4 1.31 1.77 5.85
C LYS A 4 2.67 1.85 6.56
N THR A 5 2.96 0.94 7.49
CA THR A 5 4.18 1.01 8.32
C THR A 5 5.40 0.46 7.59
N GLY A 6 5.23 -0.63 6.84
CA GLY A 6 6.30 -1.26 6.06
C GLY A 6 6.81 -0.38 4.91
N GLY A 7 5.91 0.31 4.21
CA GLY A 7 6.29 1.21 3.10
C GLY A 7 7.14 2.41 3.54
N ASN A 8 6.87 2.99 4.71
CA ASN A 8 7.63 4.14 5.21
C ASN A 8 9.06 3.73 5.64
N LEU A 9 9.20 2.55 6.25
CA LEU A 9 10.51 1.99 6.61
C LEU A 9 11.33 1.63 5.37
N ALA A 10 10.69 1.05 4.36
CA ALA A 10 11.33 0.72 3.09
C ALA A 10 11.87 1.98 2.39
N LEU A 11 11.05 3.03 2.26
CA LEU A 11 11.46 4.31 1.66
C LEU A 11 12.63 4.95 2.42
N LYS A 12 12.59 4.94 3.76
CA LYS A 12 13.69 5.46 4.57
C LYS A 12 14.99 4.70 4.28
N LEU A 13 14.92 3.38 4.21
CA LEU A 13 16.06 2.53 3.91
C LEU A 13 16.59 2.76 2.49
N SER A 14 15.71 2.93 1.50
CA SER A 14 16.08 3.29 0.12
C SER A 14 16.83 4.64 0.09
N VAL A 15 16.38 5.63 0.86
CA VAL A 15 17.08 6.93 0.99
C VAL A 15 18.47 6.76 1.62
N GLU A 16 18.60 5.92 2.66
CA GLU A 16 19.91 5.65 3.30
C GLU A 16 20.91 5.01 2.32
N VAL A 17 20.44 4.11 1.46
CA VAL A 17 21.25 3.50 0.37
C VAL A 17 21.64 4.54 -0.66
N LEU A 18 20.71 5.36 -1.15
CA LEU A 18 21.00 6.37 -2.17
C LEU A 18 21.95 7.47 -1.67
N ARG A 19 21.88 7.80 -0.37
CA ARG A 19 22.83 8.69 0.29
C ARG A 19 24.19 8.05 0.56
N ARG A 20 24.38 6.77 0.19
CA ARG A 20 25.59 5.98 0.45
C ARG A 20 25.95 5.87 1.94
N ASN A 21 24.96 6.02 2.83
CA ASN A 21 25.16 5.77 4.26
C ASN A 21 25.32 4.28 4.55
N ILE A 22 24.69 3.44 3.72
CA ILE A 22 24.77 1.98 3.75
C ILE A 22 24.93 1.47 2.31
N SER A 23 25.48 0.27 2.15
CA SER A 23 25.58 -0.36 0.83
C SER A 23 24.21 -0.88 0.35
N LEU A 24 24.06 -1.09 -0.95
CA LEU A 24 22.84 -1.66 -1.51
C LEU A 24 22.57 -3.07 -1.00
N ASP A 25 23.61 -3.88 -0.82
CA ASP A 25 23.51 -5.21 -0.22
C ASP A 25 23.08 -5.16 1.26
N GLU A 26 23.59 -4.20 2.02
CA GLU A 26 23.16 -4.00 3.40
C GLU A 26 21.69 -3.57 3.49
N GLY A 27 21.26 -2.65 2.61
CA GLY A 27 19.87 -2.28 2.47
C GLY A 27 18.99 -3.49 2.13
N LEU A 28 19.46 -4.35 1.23
CA LEU A 28 18.72 -5.54 0.80
C LEU A 28 18.56 -6.58 1.92
N VAL A 29 19.61 -6.85 2.71
CA VAL A 29 19.57 -7.77 3.86
C VAL A 29 18.66 -7.24 4.97
N ARG A 30 18.71 -5.93 5.26
CA ARG A 30 17.82 -5.29 6.24
C ARG A 30 16.35 -5.32 5.77
N ALA A 31 16.11 -5.12 4.48
CA ALA A 31 14.79 -5.24 3.88
C ALA A 31 14.25 -6.67 3.95
N GLN A 32 15.09 -7.68 3.75
CA GLN A 32 14.71 -9.09 3.90
C GLN A 32 14.31 -9.42 5.33
N THR A 33 15.12 -9.00 6.30
CA THR A 33 14.84 -9.22 7.74
C THR A 33 13.50 -8.62 8.15
N SER A 34 13.13 -7.50 7.53
CA SER A 34 11.89 -6.77 7.83
C SER A 34 10.72 -7.12 6.90
N GLY A 35 10.88 -8.10 5.99
CA GLY A 35 9.83 -8.54 5.07
C GLY A 35 9.41 -7.50 4.02
N MET A 36 10.30 -6.57 3.68
CA MET A 36 10.00 -5.37 2.89
C MET A 36 10.93 -5.21 1.68
N VAL A 37 11.36 -6.32 1.08
CA VAL A 37 12.24 -6.35 -0.10
C VAL A 37 11.58 -5.66 -1.30
N GLU A 38 10.33 -6.01 -1.61
CA GLU A 38 9.57 -5.41 -2.71
C GLU A 38 9.43 -3.88 -2.57
N PRO A 39 8.90 -3.34 -1.46
CA PRO A 39 8.75 -1.89 -1.30
C PRO A 39 10.10 -1.17 -1.21
N PHE A 40 11.19 -1.85 -0.80
CA PHE A 40 12.53 -1.26 -0.80
C PHE A 40 13.09 -1.09 -2.21
N VAL A 41 12.97 -2.13 -3.05
CA VAL A 41 13.39 -2.08 -4.47
C VAL A 41 12.55 -1.07 -5.25
N GLU A 42 11.23 -1.10 -5.06
CA GLU A 42 10.32 -0.14 -5.66
C GLU A 42 10.63 1.29 -5.19
N GLY A 43 10.91 1.48 -3.89
CA GLY A 43 11.33 2.76 -3.34
C GLY A 43 12.61 3.30 -3.96
N LEU A 44 13.61 2.44 -4.22
CA LEU A 44 14.83 2.83 -4.91
C LEU A 44 14.56 3.28 -6.35
N ASN A 45 13.75 2.52 -7.09
CA ASN A 45 13.42 2.84 -8.48
C ASN A 45 12.60 4.14 -8.59
N ILE A 46 11.62 4.34 -7.68
CA ILE A 46 10.81 5.57 -7.60
C ILE A 46 11.69 6.79 -7.28
N LEU A 47 12.57 6.68 -6.28
CA LEU A 47 13.39 7.81 -5.83
C LEU A 47 14.41 8.26 -6.89
N VAL A 48 14.88 7.34 -7.73
CA VAL A 48 15.78 7.69 -8.84
C VAL A 48 15.03 8.02 -10.13
N GLY A 49 13.77 7.61 -10.26
CA GLY A 49 12.94 7.86 -11.44
C GLY A 49 13.26 6.95 -12.64
N ARG A 50 13.93 5.82 -12.39
CA ARG A 50 14.21 4.77 -13.38
C ARG A 50 14.36 3.41 -12.71
N ASP A 51 14.23 2.34 -13.49
CA ASP A 51 14.51 0.98 -13.02
C ASP A 51 16.01 0.80 -12.81
N LEU A 52 16.40 0.78 -11.54
CA LEU A 52 17.78 0.72 -11.08
C LEU A 52 18.18 -0.70 -10.73
N PHE A 53 17.23 -1.45 -10.18
CA PHE A 53 17.44 -2.79 -9.69
C PHE A 53 16.15 -3.61 -9.86
N ASP A 54 16.24 -4.80 -10.45
CA ASP A 54 15.10 -5.69 -10.62
C ASP A 54 14.82 -6.47 -9.32
N ILE A 55 13.55 -6.66 -9.02
CA ILE A 55 13.10 -7.42 -7.86
C ILE A 55 13.51 -8.91 -7.95
N ASN A 56 13.59 -9.48 -9.15
CA ASN A 56 14.02 -10.87 -9.30
C ASN A 56 15.51 -11.03 -9.02
N GLU A 57 16.32 -10.09 -9.49
CA GLU A 57 17.77 -10.02 -9.19
C GLU A 57 18.00 -9.85 -7.70
N ALA A 58 17.25 -8.94 -7.05
CA ALA A 58 17.26 -8.74 -5.61
C ALA A 58 17.00 -10.05 -4.84
N ARG A 59 15.94 -10.76 -5.22
CA ARG A 59 15.56 -12.05 -4.61
C ARG A 59 16.59 -13.14 -4.86
N GLN A 60 17.14 -13.22 -6.07
CA GLN A 60 18.16 -14.20 -6.41
C GLN A 60 19.44 -13.96 -5.59
N ARG A 61 19.84 -12.70 -5.43
CA ARG A 61 21.02 -12.29 -4.67
C ARG A 61 20.89 -12.57 -3.17
N LEU A 62 19.70 -12.39 -2.60
CA LEU A 62 19.39 -12.81 -1.24
C LEU A 62 19.37 -14.34 -1.09
N ARG A 63 18.73 -15.06 -2.02
CA ARG A 63 18.65 -16.53 -1.99
C ARG A 63 20.02 -17.20 -2.13
N SER A 64 20.94 -16.62 -2.89
CA SER A 64 22.28 -17.16 -3.08
C SER A 64 23.24 -16.84 -1.92
N GLY A 65 22.80 -16.02 -0.95
CA GLY A 65 23.63 -15.53 0.14
C GLY A 65 24.67 -14.48 -0.29
N ALA A 66 24.62 -14.03 -1.54
CA ALA A 66 25.61 -13.10 -2.09
C ALA A 66 25.52 -11.71 -1.43
N ALA A 67 24.30 -11.28 -1.07
CA ALA A 67 24.10 -10.03 -0.35
C ALA A 67 24.75 -10.08 1.05
N GLU A 68 24.51 -11.15 1.82
CA GLU A 68 25.14 -11.32 3.14
C GLU A 68 26.66 -11.46 3.04
N ARG A 69 27.17 -12.19 2.05
CA ARG A 69 28.62 -12.31 1.83
C ARG A 69 29.25 -10.98 1.44
N ALA A 70 28.58 -10.18 0.62
CA ALA A 70 29.04 -8.84 0.27
C ALA A 70 29.09 -7.89 1.48
N VAL A 71 28.06 -7.91 2.34
CA VAL A 71 28.05 -7.14 3.59
C VAL A 71 29.19 -7.56 4.53
N ASN A 72 29.52 -8.85 4.56
CA ASN A 72 30.64 -9.39 5.35
C ASN A 72 32.02 -9.20 4.69
N GLY A 73 32.09 -8.57 3.51
CA GLY A 73 33.35 -8.31 2.79
C GLY A 73 33.95 -9.54 2.09
N HIS A 74 33.17 -10.59 1.87
CA HIS A 74 33.60 -11.80 1.16
C HIS A 74 33.39 -11.72 -0.36
N ASP A 75 32.33 -11.03 -0.80
CA ASP A 75 32.00 -10.82 -2.21
C ASP A 75 32.01 -9.32 -2.55
N GLU A 76 32.10 -8.98 -3.83
CA GLU A 76 32.05 -7.59 -4.27
C GLU A 76 30.62 -7.02 -4.08
N PRO A 77 30.48 -5.87 -3.39
CA PRO A 77 29.18 -5.26 -3.15
C PRO A 77 28.56 -4.75 -4.44
N LEU A 78 27.24 -4.83 -4.52
CA LEU A 78 26.49 -4.25 -5.61
C LEU A 78 26.64 -2.73 -5.55
N GLN A 79 27.32 -2.19 -6.56
CA GLN A 79 27.59 -0.77 -6.63
C GLN A 79 26.39 -0.05 -7.24
N LEU A 80 26.01 1.06 -6.61
CA LEU A 80 25.09 2.00 -7.24
C LEU A 80 25.79 2.63 -8.47
N PRO A 81 25.07 2.83 -9.59
CA PRO A 81 25.59 3.55 -10.74
C PRO A 81 26.27 4.87 -10.34
N SER A 82 27.44 5.16 -10.91
CA SER A 82 28.23 6.37 -10.61
C SER A 82 27.46 7.67 -10.88
N GLU A 83 26.43 7.61 -11.72
CA GLU A 83 25.51 8.72 -12.02
C GLU A 83 24.69 9.17 -10.80
N LEU A 84 24.66 8.37 -9.74
CA LEU A 84 23.99 8.65 -8.47
C LEU A 84 24.97 9.14 -7.40
N ASP A 85 26.21 9.39 -7.77
CA ASP A 85 27.19 9.95 -6.85
C ASP A 85 26.81 11.40 -6.52
N GLY A 86 26.59 11.69 -5.24
CA GLY A 86 26.03 12.96 -4.80
C GLY A 86 24.53 13.12 -5.06
N TRP A 87 23.75 12.03 -5.14
CA TRP A 87 22.28 12.09 -5.21
C TRP A 87 21.74 12.87 -4.00
N THR A 88 21.09 14.01 -4.26
CA THR A 88 20.41 14.83 -3.27
C THR A 88 18.92 14.85 -3.54
N LEU A 89 18.07 14.93 -2.51
CA LEU A 89 16.60 14.97 -2.67
C LEU A 89 16.11 16.23 -3.42
N ASP A 90 17.04 17.16 -3.64
CA ASP A 90 16.98 18.47 -4.26
C ASP A 90 17.61 18.50 -5.66
N SER A 91 18.22 17.41 -6.15
CA SER A 91 18.53 17.30 -7.57
C SER A 91 17.21 17.43 -8.29
N GLU A 92 17.06 18.50 -9.09
CA GLU A 92 15.87 18.83 -9.85
C GLU A 92 15.35 17.57 -10.56
N GLY A 93 14.49 16.85 -9.86
CA GLY A 93 13.52 16.03 -10.49
C GLY A 93 12.82 17.03 -11.39
N LYS A 94 12.96 16.82 -12.70
CA LYS A 94 11.74 16.72 -13.48
C LYS A 94 10.83 15.83 -12.64
N LYS A 95 10.06 16.46 -11.77
CA LYS A 95 8.72 16.02 -11.41
C LYS A 95 8.22 15.57 -12.78
N PRO A 96 7.90 14.28 -13.01
CA PRO A 96 6.99 14.01 -14.12
C PRO A 96 5.88 15.05 -13.95
N PRO A 97 5.46 15.77 -15.01
CA PRO A 97 4.38 16.72 -14.87
C PRO A 97 3.18 15.92 -14.36
N LEU A 98 3.07 15.84 -13.04
CA LEU A 98 1.87 15.51 -12.33
C LEU A 98 1.06 16.75 -12.60
N ASP A 99 0.35 16.73 -13.73
CA ASP A 99 -0.64 17.73 -14.02
C ASP A 99 -1.44 17.88 -12.73
N GLU A 100 -1.40 19.06 -12.11
CA GLU A 100 -2.14 19.36 -10.87
C GLU A 100 -3.66 19.13 -11.04
N ARG A 101 -4.10 18.87 -12.27
CA ARG A 101 -5.42 18.38 -12.67
C ARG A 101 -5.69 16.93 -12.24
N ASP A 102 -4.70 16.07 -12.12
CA ASP A 102 -4.90 14.68 -11.70
C ASP A 102 -5.14 14.56 -10.20
N PHE A 103 -4.49 15.38 -9.36
CA PHE A 103 -4.71 15.34 -7.91
C PHE A 103 -6.13 15.76 -7.53
N THR A 104 -6.66 16.82 -8.15
CA THR A 104 -8.04 17.25 -7.93
C THR A 104 -9.04 16.20 -8.46
N THR A 105 -8.74 15.58 -9.60
CA THR A 105 -9.57 14.49 -10.16
C THR A 105 -9.53 13.24 -9.27
N LEU A 106 -8.36 12.89 -8.72
CA LEU A 106 -8.17 11.78 -7.79
C LEU A 106 -8.86 12.07 -6.44
N GLU A 107 -8.77 13.29 -5.92
CA GLU A 107 -9.51 13.69 -4.71
C GLU A 107 -11.01 13.63 -4.93
N ILE A 108 -11.50 14.07 -6.09
CA ILE A 108 -12.92 13.96 -6.47
C ILE A 108 -13.34 12.49 -6.55
N GLN A 109 -12.52 11.63 -7.17
CA GLN A 109 -12.80 10.19 -7.25
C GLN A 109 -12.77 9.50 -5.89
N VAL A 110 -11.80 9.82 -5.03
CA VAL A 110 -11.71 9.28 -3.66
C VAL A 110 -12.91 9.73 -2.84
N ASN A 111 -13.30 10.99 -2.91
CA ASN A 111 -14.49 11.50 -2.21
C ASN A 111 -15.78 10.85 -2.72
N LYS A 112 -15.87 10.60 -4.03
CA LYS A 112 -16.98 9.86 -4.63
C LYS A 112 -17.04 8.42 -4.10
N ILE A 113 -15.93 7.71 -4.11
CA ILE A 113 -15.85 6.32 -3.61
C ILE A 113 -16.20 6.26 -2.11
N LEU A 114 -15.76 7.25 -1.31
CA LEU A 114 -16.11 7.33 0.11
C LEU A 114 -17.63 7.56 0.32
N SER A 115 -18.26 8.38 -0.52
CA SER A 115 -19.71 8.57 -0.48
C SER A 115 -20.48 7.31 -0.89
N GLU A 116 -20.05 6.62 -1.95
CA GLU A 116 -20.64 5.35 -2.39
C GLU A 116 -20.50 4.26 -1.32
N LYS A 117 -19.35 4.21 -0.64
CA LYS A 117 -19.14 3.30 0.50
C LYS A 117 -20.10 3.59 1.65
N GLN A 118 -20.34 4.85 1.99
CA GLN A 118 -21.30 5.21 3.04
C GLN A 118 -22.73 4.83 2.67
N GLU A 119 -23.11 4.98 1.39
CA GLU A 119 -24.41 4.55 0.89
C GLU A 119 -24.59 3.02 0.95
N ILE A 120 -23.55 2.27 0.60
CA ILE A 120 -23.58 0.80 0.71
C ILE A 120 -23.71 0.39 2.18
N LEU A 121 -22.99 1.06 3.09
CA LEU A 121 -23.07 0.76 4.52
C LEU A 121 -24.45 1.08 5.11
N SER A 122 -25.07 2.19 4.72
CA SER A 122 -26.43 2.51 5.18
C SER A 122 -27.47 1.53 4.62
N ARG A 123 -27.31 1.07 3.38
CA ARG A 123 -28.15 0.00 2.80
C ARG A 123 -27.98 -1.33 3.53
N ILE A 124 -26.75 -1.70 3.90
CA ILE A 124 -26.49 -2.89 4.72
C ILE A 124 -27.12 -2.74 6.11
N ASP A 125 -27.04 -1.57 6.72
CA ASP A 125 -27.63 -1.32 8.03
C ASP A 125 -29.16 -1.36 8.01
N LEU A 126 -29.78 -0.83 6.95
CA LEU A 126 -31.22 -0.98 6.70
C LEU A 126 -31.64 -2.44 6.48
N LEU A 127 -30.83 -3.21 5.75
CA LEU A 127 -31.08 -4.65 5.55
C LEU A 127 -30.91 -5.43 6.86
N ASN A 128 -29.90 -5.11 7.68
CA ASN A 128 -29.68 -5.69 9.00
C ASN A 128 -30.81 -5.31 9.98
N ALA A 129 -31.31 -4.08 9.94
CA ALA A 129 -32.46 -3.65 10.73
C ALA A 129 -33.77 -4.33 10.28
N ALA A 130 -33.91 -4.61 8.97
CA ALA A 130 -35.03 -5.38 8.44
C ALA A 130 -34.96 -6.88 8.81
N THR A 131 -33.76 -7.48 8.80
CA THR A 131 -33.56 -8.86 9.25
C THR A 131 -33.68 -9.02 10.77
N GLN A 132 -33.23 -8.04 11.56
CA GLN A 132 -33.50 -8.03 13.02
C GLN A 132 -35.00 -7.89 13.35
N ARG A 133 -35.82 -7.35 12.44
CA ARG A 133 -37.29 -7.36 12.57
C ARG A 133 -37.92 -8.71 12.24
N GLU A 134 -37.23 -9.61 11.53
CA GLU A 134 -37.70 -10.98 11.27
C GLU A 134 -37.33 -11.96 12.39
N ASP A 135 -36.34 -11.67 13.23
CA ASP A 135 -36.04 -12.48 14.44
C ASP A 135 -37.02 -12.25 15.60
N HIS A 136 -38.00 -11.36 15.42
CA HIS A 136 -39.20 -11.24 16.26
C HIS A 136 -40.44 -11.52 15.43
N ILE A 137 -40.56 -12.75 14.91
CA ILE A 137 -41.85 -13.34 14.59
C ILE A 137 -42.48 -13.81 15.90
N PRO A 138 -43.48 -13.12 16.49
CA PRO A 138 -44.35 -13.79 17.43
C PRO A 138 -45.11 -14.86 16.66
N ASN A 139 -44.96 -16.10 17.12
CA ASN A 139 -45.79 -17.29 16.88
C ASN A 139 -46.86 -17.19 15.76
N PRO A 140 -46.87 -18.07 14.74
CA PRO A 140 -47.69 -18.01 13.51
C PRO A 140 -49.23 -17.91 13.63
N TRP A 141 -49.78 -17.78 14.84
CA TRP A 141 -51.21 -17.61 15.08
C TRP A 141 -51.68 -16.14 15.16
N THR A 142 -50.78 -15.16 15.13
CA THR A 142 -51.16 -13.72 15.22
C THR A 142 -51.33 -13.02 13.85
N ALA A 143 -50.99 -13.69 12.75
CA ALA A 143 -51.05 -13.10 11.41
C ALA A 143 -52.45 -12.68 10.89
N PRO A 144 -53.60 -13.27 11.28
CA PRO A 144 -54.87 -12.83 10.70
C PRO A 144 -55.47 -11.59 11.37
N LEU A 145 -54.88 -11.06 12.45
CA LEU A 145 -55.48 -9.96 13.23
C LEU A 145 -55.10 -8.55 12.77
N VAL A 146 -54.03 -8.37 11.99
CA VAL A 146 -53.59 -7.01 11.56
C VAL A 146 -54.22 -6.59 10.22
N ILE A 147 -54.85 -7.51 9.48
CA ILE A 147 -55.52 -7.20 8.21
C ILE A 147 -56.96 -6.66 8.41
N LEU A 148 -57.38 -6.39 9.65
CA LEU A 148 -58.74 -5.95 9.97
C LEU A 148 -58.86 -4.53 10.56
N SER A 149 -57.96 -3.61 10.18
CA SER A 149 -58.11 -2.18 10.53
C SER A 149 -57.96 -1.20 9.36
N LEU A 150 -57.99 -1.67 8.11
CA LEU A 150 -57.92 -0.81 6.92
C LEU A 150 -59.18 -0.85 6.03
N THR A 151 -60.27 -1.42 6.53
CA THR A 151 -61.58 -1.40 5.87
C THR A 151 -62.70 -1.12 6.87
N VAL A 152 -62.72 0.10 7.42
CA VAL A 152 -63.98 0.79 7.70
C VAL A 152 -63.79 2.27 7.33
N VAL A 153 -64.74 2.71 6.52
CA VAL A 153 -65.12 4.06 6.08
C VAL A 153 -64.93 5.15 7.13
#